data_AF-A0A1R4GL29-F1
#
_entry.id   AF-A0A1R4GL29-F1
#
_cell.length_a   1.000
_cell.length_b   1.000
_cell.length_c   1.000
_cell.angle_alpha   90.00
_cell.angle_beta   90.00
_cell.angle_gamma   90.00
#
_symmetry.space_group_name_H-M   'P 1'
#
loop_
_entity.id
_entity.type
_entity.pdbx_description
1 polymer ?
#
loop_
_entity_poly.entity_id
_entity_poly.type
_entity_poly.pdbx_seq_one_letter_code
_entity_poly.pdbx_strand_id
1 'polypeptide(L)'
;MSPAAACFPCPGHMRVIARRWSPRSALCRGEIRNTVHMRRAIEATTIGAVAAHHGIESAAGLGLPGEPYLGRRKAVLVWAGLFTANLLLLTRRGVGRDAAAGFANGTYQALALQHYVDWPWRFRNGVPVLTEAEGLPKRVLPAYNVALLMTIAGSTAALIASRRRAAAVIGHLAGLATLPLQLASARHHIGWWRSRPRRGR
;
A
#
# COMPACT_ATOMS: atom_id res chain seq x y z
N MET A 1 21.97 -65.83 45.11
CA MET A 1 23.16 -65.77 44.24
C MET A 1 23.19 -64.40 43.57
N SER A 2 24.15 -63.57 43.95
CA SER A 2 24.66 -62.45 43.14
C SER A 2 26.15 -62.80 42.90
N PRO A 3 26.75 -62.42 41.75
CA PRO A 3 27.42 -61.12 41.72
C PRO A 3 27.45 -60.40 40.35
N ALA A 4 27.73 -59.09 40.43
CA ALA A 4 28.60 -58.20 39.61
C ALA A 4 28.84 -58.52 38.11
N ALA A 5 28.96 -57.56 37.18
CA ALA A 5 29.78 -56.36 37.28
C ALA A 5 29.42 -55.28 36.22
N ALA A 6 29.74 -54.05 36.57
CA ALA A 6 29.63 -52.83 35.78
C ALA A 6 30.74 -52.70 34.73
N CYS A 7 30.45 -51.95 33.65
CA CYS A 7 31.45 -51.26 32.83
C CYS A 7 30.86 -49.96 32.23
N PHE A 8 31.17 -48.83 32.86
CA PHE A 8 31.41 -47.50 32.26
C PHE A 8 32.78 -47.05 32.83
N PRO A 9 33.63 -46.25 32.15
CA PRO A 9 33.32 -45.02 31.40
C PRO A 9 34.05 -44.99 30.01
N CYS A 10 33.98 -44.01 29.09
CA CYS A 10 34.28 -42.57 29.15
C CYS A 10 34.22 -41.99 27.69
N PRO A 11 34.73 -40.79 27.34
CA PRO A 11 33.94 -39.66 26.84
C PRO A 11 34.22 -39.27 25.37
N GLY A 12 33.43 -38.32 24.86
CA GLY A 12 33.92 -37.40 23.82
C GLY A 12 33.57 -37.76 22.38
N HIS A 13 32.38 -37.34 21.95
CA HIS A 13 32.23 -36.86 20.58
C HIS A 13 31.42 -35.56 20.61
N MET A 14 32.16 -34.45 20.70
CA MET A 14 31.71 -33.20 20.08
C MET A 14 31.40 -33.51 18.62
N ARG A 15 30.13 -33.74 18.29
CA ARG A 15 29.65 -33.52 16.93
C ARG A 15 29.68 -32.02 16.71
N VAL A 16 30.82 -31.53 16.26
CA VAL A 16 30.88 -30.30 15.48
C VAL A 16 29.95 -30.55 14.30
N ILE A 17 28.74 -30.00 14.39
CA ILE A 17 27.85 -29.86 13.25
C ILE A 17 28.60 -28.91 12.31
N ALA A 18 29.42 -29.49 11.43
CA ALA A 18 29.93 -28.81 10.27
C ALA A 18 28.70 -28.37 9.50
N ARG A 19 28.28 -27.11 9.73
CA ARG A 19 27.30 -26.41 8.90
C ARG A 19 27.93 -26.36 7.53
N ARG A 20 27.71 -27.39 6.73
CA ARG A 20 28.05 -27.42 5.32
C ARG A 20 27.26 -26.28 4.71
N TRP A 21 27.93 -25.13 4.52
CA TRP A 21 27.40 -23.98 3.82
C TRP A 21 27.13 -24.44 2.39
N SER A 22 25.92 -24.92 2.13
CA SER A 22 25.53 -25.28 0.78
C SER A 22 25.33 -23.97 0.00
N PRO A 23 25.93 -23.82 -1.19
CA PRO A 23 25.70 -22.66 -2.06
C PRO A 23 24.20 -22.41 -2.33
N ARG A 24 23.39 -23.48 -2.34
CA ARG A 24 21.92 -23.41 -2.45
C ARG A 24 21.26 -22.61 -1.32
N SER A 25 21.79 -22.69 -0.10
CA SER A 25 21.26 -21.94 1.04
C SER A 25 21.56 -20.45 0.97
N ALA A 26 22.67 -20.04 0.35
CA ALA A 26 23.01 -18.64 0.13
C ALA A 26 22.17 -18.03 -1.00
N LEU A 27 21.98 -18.76 -2.10
CA LEU A 27 21.13 -18.35 -3.22
C LEU A 27 19.66 -18.18 -2.79
N CYS A 28 19.11 -19.15 -2.05
CA CYS A 28 17.73 -19.07 -1.55
C CYS A 28 17.55 -17.91 -0.55
N ARG A 29 18.55 -17.63 0.29
CA ARG A 29 18.54 -16.43 1.16
C ARG A 29 18.60 -15.11 0.37
N GLY A 30 19.35 -15.07 -0.73
CA GLY A 30 19.44 -13.91 -1.63
C GLY A 30 18.11 -13.61 -2.33
N GLU A 31 17.47 -14.63 -2.90
CA GLU A 31 16.17 -14.52 -3.57
C GLU A 31 15.05 -14.10 -2.60
N ILE A 32 15.03 -14.66 -1.39
CA ILE A 32 14.13 -14.28 -0.30
C ILE A 32 14.37 -12.83 0.14
N ARG A 33 15.61 -12.34 0.14
CA ARG A 33 15.90 -10.94 0.51
C ARG A 33 15.43 -9.99 -0.59
N ASN A 34 15.71 -10.30 -1.85
CA ASN A 34 15.32 -9.49 -3.01
C ASN A 34 13.80 -9.32 -3.12
N THR A 35 13.04 -10.40 -2.93
CA THR A 35 11.56 -10.36 -2.96
C THR A 35 10.97 -9.44 -1.87
N VAL A 36 11.58 -9.40 -0.67
CA VAL A 36 11.12 -8.52 0.41
C VAL A 36 11.45 -7.05 0.12
N HIS A 37 12.65 -6.75 -0.37
CA HIS A 37 13.01 -5.37 -0.73
C HIS A 37 12.16 -4.85 -1.89
N MET A 38 11.95 -5.67 -2.92
CA MET A 38 11.10 -5.32 -4.05
C MET A 38 9.68 -5.02 -3.62
N ARG A 39 9.07 -5.88 -2.80
CA ARG A 39 7.72 -5.62 -2.25
C ARG A 39 7.65 -4.31 -1.48
N ARG A 40 8.61 -4.04 -0.60
CA ARG A 40 8.65 -2.80 0.18
C ARG A 40 8.81 -1.57 -0.72
N ALA A 41 9.62 -1.66 -1.76
CA ALA A 41 9.78 -0.59 -2.75
C ALA A 41 8.47 -0.34 -3.50
N ILE A 42 7.74 -1.39 -3.89
CA ILE A 42 6.41 -1.27 -4.51
C ILE A 42 5.45 -0.59 -3.54
N GLU A 43 5.30 -1.08 -2.31
CA GLU A 43 4.39 -0.52 -1.31
C GLU A 43 4.74 0.95 -0.98
N ALA A 44 6.03 1.29 -0.86
CA ALA A 44 6.48 2.68 -0.64
C ALA A 44 6.16 3.58 -1.84
N THR A 45 6.35 3.08 -3.06
CA THR A 45 5.99 3.79 -4.30
C THR A 45 4.48 4.02 -4.38
N THR A 46 3.67 3.03 -4.00
CA THR A 46 2.21 3.17 -3.93
C THR A 46 1.80 4.25 -2.94
N ILE A 47 2.38 4.26 -1.73
CA ILE A 47 2.12 5.31 -0.73
C ILE A 47 2.49 6.69 -1.30
N GLY A 48 3.65 6.79 -1.96
CA GLY A 48 4.08 8.02 -2.62
C GLY A 48 3.13 8.48 -3.73
N ALA A 49 2.60 7.56 -4.53
CA ALA A 49 1.64 7.86 -5.58
C ALA A 49 0.31 8.41 -5.01
N VAL A 50 -0.20 7.83 -3.93
CA VAL A 50 -1.40 8.33 -3.22
C VAL A 50 -1.14 9.72 -2.63
N ALA A 51 0.03 9.93 -2.01
CA ALA A 51 0.40 11.23 -1.48
C ALA A 51 0.52 12.29 -2.59
N ALA A 52 1.11 11.94 -3.73
CA ALA A 52 1.22 12.81 -4.89
C ALA A 52 -0.16 13.18 -5.45
N HIS A 53 -1.07 12.21 -5.53
CA HIS A 53 -2.46 12.42 -5.94
C HIS A 53 -3.16 13.49 -5.07
N HIS A 54 -3.13 13.34 -3.74
CA HIS A 54 -3.68 14.34 -2.82
C HIS A 54 -2.95 15.70 -2.90
N GLY A 55 -1.64 15.67 -3.15
CA GLY A 55 -0.83 16.87 -3.35
C GLY A 55 -1.26 17.67 -4.59
N ILE A 56 -1.54 16.98 -5.70
CA ILE A 56 -2.04 17.60 -6.94
C ILE A 56 -3.41 18.26 -6.69
N GLU A 57 -4.33 17.57 -6.03
CA GLU A 57 -5.66 18.10 -5.71
C GLU A 57 -5.57 19.32 -4.78
N SER A 58 -4.75 19.22 -3.75
CA SER A 58 -4.51 20.31 -2.81
C SER A 58 -3.89 21.53 -3.49
N ALA A 59 -2.89 21.33 -4.36
CA ALA A 59 -2.25 22.40 -5.13
C ALA A 59 -3.20 23.04 -6.15
N ALA A 60 -4.16 22.28 -6.67
CA ALA A 60 -5.23 22.80 -7.52
C ALA A 60 -6.35 23.51 -6.73
N GLY A 61 -6.28 23.51 -5.39
CA GLY A 61 -7.26 24.15 -4.51
C GLY A 61 -8.51 23.31 -4.21
N LEU A 62 -8.51 22.02 -4.56
CA LEU A 62 -9.66 21.12 -4.36
C LEU A 62 -9.87 20.71 -2.90
N GLY A 63 -8.80 20.70 -2.12
CA GLY A 63 -8.87 20.22 -0.75
C GLY A 63 -8.12 18.94 -0.52
N LEU A 64 -8.19 18.45 0.72
CA LEU A 64 -7.89 17.07 1.04
C LEU A 64 -9.18 16.31 1.32
N PRO A 65 -9.25 15.01 0.99
CA PRO A 65 -10.33 14.17 1.47
C PRO A 65 -10.45 14.26 2.99
N GLY A 66 -11.67 14.45 3.49
CA GLY A 66 -11.96 14.64 4.91
C GLY A 66 -11.94 16.10 5.38
N GLU A 67 -11.46 17.05 4.57
CA GLU A 67 -11.49 18.48 4.89
C GLU A 67 -12.90 19.04 5.16
N PRO A 68 -13.98 18.64 4.46
CA PRO A 68 -15.34 19.09 4.77
C PRO A 68 -15.77 18.81 6.22
N TYR A 69 -15.25 17.74 6.82
CA TYR A 69 -15.64 17.29 8.15
C TYR A 69 -14.67 17.77 9.25
N LEU A 70 -13.37 17.78 8.94
CA LEU A 70 -12.32 18.00 9.93
C LEU A 70 -11.70 19.40 9.85
N GLY A 71 -11.88 20.08 8.72
CA GLY A 71 -11.09 21.26 8.36
C GLY A 71 -9.67 20.92 7.90
N ARG A 72 -9.02 21.87 7.22
CA ARG A 72 -7.75 21.64 6.51
C ARG A 72 -6.64 21.08 7.41
N ARG A 73 -6.37 21.73 8.54
CA ARG A 73 -5.24 21.36 9.42
C ARG A 73 -5.35 19.92 9.92
N LYS A 74 -6.54 19.54 10.40
CA LYS A 74 -6.80 18.19 10.90
C LYS A 74 -6.73 17.16 9.78
N ALA A 75 -7.29 17.46 8.59
CA ALA A 75 -7.19 16.58 7.43
C ALA A 75 -5.73 16.32 7.01
N VAL A 76 -4.89 17.36 6.99
CA VAL A 76 -3.44 17.23 6.72
C VAL A 76 -2.78 16.30 7.75
N LEU A 77 -3.03 16.52 9.04
CA LEU A 77 -2.43 15.70 10.10
C LEU A 77 -2.87 14.24 10.02
N VAL A 78 -4.15 13.99 9.73
CA VAL A 78 -4.68 12.63 9.54
C VAL A 78 -3.97 11.93 8.38
N TRP A 79 -3.89 12.57 7.22
CA TRP A 79 -3.23 11.96 6.06
C TRP A 79 -1.73 11.76 6.26
N ALA A 80 -1.02 12.73 6.83
CA ALA A 80 0.39 12.60 7.16
C ALA A 80 0.64 11.47 8.16
N GLY A 81 -0.20 11.35 9.19
CA GLY A 81 -0.17 10.27 10.17
C GLY A 81 -0.42 8.91 9.53
N LEU A 82 -1.42 8.81 8.64
CA LEU A 82 -1.71 7.57 7.90
C LEU A 82 -0.56 7.16 6.99
N PHE A 83 0.04 8.08 6.23
CA PHE A 83 1.19 7.76 5.39
C PHE A 83 2.40 7.31 6.23
N THR A 84 2.67 8.00 7.33
CA THR A 84 3.74 7.63 8.27
C THR A 84 3.50 6.25 8.86
N ALA A 85 2.28 5.97 9.34
CA ALA A 85 1.93 4.67 9.90
C ALA A 85 2.10 3.53 8.87
N ASN A 86 1.70 3.77 7.61
CA ASN A 86 1.86 2.79 6.54
C ASN A 86 3.33 2.57 6.14
N LEU A 87 4.16 3.62 6.14
CA LEU A 87 5.61 3.49 5.95
C LEU A 87 6.26 2.71 7.10
N LEU A 88 5.85 2.98 8.35
CA LEU A 88 6.34 2.23 9.52
C LEU A 88 5.91 0.75 9.47
N LEU A 89 4.73 0.44 8.93
CA LEU A 89 4.25 -0.92 8.72
C LEU A 89 5.16 -1.73 7.78
N LEU A 90 5.92 -1.08 6.90
CA LEU A 90 6.91 -1.74 6.04
C LEU A 90 8.06 -2.38 6.83
N THR A 91 8.36 -1.86 8.03
CA THR A 91 9.42 -2.38 8.90
C THR A 91 9.01 -3.65 9.65
N ARG A 92 7.70 -3.87 9.82
CA ARG A 92 7.12 -4.99 10.57
C ARG A 92 7.07 -6.29 9.74
N ARG A 93 6.79 -7.41 10.41
CA ARG A 93 6.67 -8.76 9.82
C ARG A 93 5.49 -9.52 10.45
N GLY A 94 5.00 -10.56 9.77
CA GLY A 94 3.98 -11.46 10.29
C GLY A 94 2.62 -11.36 9.57
N VAL A 95 1.69 -12.24 9.95
CA VAL A 95 0.35 -12.36 9.32
C VAL A 95 -0.45 -11.07 9.45
N GLY A 96 -0.53 -10.51 10.66
CA GLY A 96 -1.28 -9.27 10.91
C GLY A 96 -0.75 -8.09 10.10
N ARG A 97 0.57 -8.02 9.90
CA ARG A 97 1.19 -7.01 9.03
C ARG A 97 0.77 -7.20 7.57
N ASP A 98 0.76 -8.43 7.07
CA ASP A 98 0.37 -8.70 5.67
C ASP A 98 -1.12 -8.42 5.44
N ALA A 99 -1.99 -8.72 6.41
CA ALA A 99 -3.39 -8.34 6.38
C ALA A 99 -3.58 -6.81 6.40
N ALA A 100 -2.89 -6.10 7.29
CA ALA A 100 -2.96 -4.64 7.37
C ALA A 100 -2.40 -3.95 6.11
N ALA A 101 -1.29 -4.45 5.56
CA ALA A 101 -0.74 -3.94 4.30
C ALA A 101 -1.66 -4.25 3.12
N GLY A 102 -2.29 -5.42 3.09
CA GLY A 102 -3.35 -5.75 2.14
C GLY A 102 -4.50 -4.75 2.24
N PHE A 103 -5.02 -4.51 3.44
CA PHE A 103 -6.08 -3.54 3.68
C PHE A 103 -5.74 -2.13 3.18
N ALA A 104 -4.55 -1.61 3.54
CA ALA A 104 -4.11 -0.30 3.06
C ALA A 104 -4.06 -0.22 1.53
N ASN A 105 -3.46 -1.21 0.86
CA ASN A 105 -3.39 -1.27 -0.61
C ASN A 105 -4.80 -1.40 -1.23
N GLY A 106 -5.69 -2.18 -0.63
CA GLY A 106 -7.08 -2.29 -1.08
C GLY A 106 -7.82 -0.95 -0.98
N THR A 107 -7.64 -0.22 0.13
CA THR A 107 -8.22 1.11 0.31
C THR A 107 -7.65 2.13 -0.68
N TYR A 108 -6.33 2.11 -0.93
CA TYR A 108 -5.70 2.97 -1.94
C TYR A 108 -6.18 2.65 -3.36
N GLN A 109 -6.36 1.38 -3.68
CA GLN A 109 -6.91 0.98 -4.97
C GLN A 109 -8.36 1.40 -5.12
N ALA A 110 -9.19 1.24 -4.08
CA ALA A 110 -10.56 1.76 -4.08
C ALA A 110 -10.58 3.29 -4.26
N LEU A 111 -9.68 4.02 -3.61
CA LEU A 111 -9.52 5.46 -3.76
C LEU A 111 -9.25 5.85 -5.21
N ALA A 112 -8.31 5.17 -5.86
CA ALA A 112 -7.98 5.47 -7.25
C ALA A 112 -9.11 5.05 -8.21
N LEU A 113 -9.75 3.90 -7.98
CA LEU A 113 -10.86 3.41 -8.80
C LEU A 113 -12.09 4.30 -8.74
N GLN A 114 -12.35 4.97 -7.60
CA GLN A 114 -13.49 5.89 -7.48
C GLN A 114 -13.47 6.95 -8.58
N HIS A 115 -12.29 7.42 -8.98
CA HIS A 115 -12.15 8.45 -10.00
C HIS A 115 -12.58 7.97 -11.38
N TYR A 116 -12.31 6.70 -11.70
CA TYR A 116 -12.76 6.09 -12.95
C TYR A 116 -14.24 5.71 -12.94
N VAL A 117 -14.89 5.76 -11.77
CA VAL A 117 -16.34 5.60 -11.64
C VAL A 117 -17.06 6.95 -11.83
N ASP A 118 -16.56 8.01 -11.20
CA ASP A 118 -17.26 9.30 -11.16
C ASP A 118 -16.91 10.25 -12.32
N TRP A 119 -15.78 10.04 -13.01
CA TRP A 119 -15.29 10.94 -14.05
C TRP A 119 -15.14 10.29 -15.42
N PRO A 120 -15.31 11.05 -16.52
CA PRO A 120 -15.16 10.51 -17.86
C PRO A 120 -13.71 10.12 -18.14
N TRP A 121 -13.54 8.97 -18.77
CA TRP A 121 -12.25 8.44 -19.17
C TRP A 121 -12.32 7.79 -20.54
N ARG A 122 -11.15 7.64 -21.16
CA ARG A 122 -10.99 6.95 -22.44
C ARG A 122 -9.74 6.09 -22.41
N PHE A 123 -9.68 5.10 -23.29
CA PHE A 123 -8.44 4.38 -23.52
C PHE A 123 -7.49 5.21 -24.39
N ARG A 124 -6.24 5.30 -23.96
CA ARG A 124 -5.12 5.81 -24.77
C ARG A 124 -4.03 4.73 -24.77
N ASN A 125 -3.78 4.13 -25.94
CA ASN A 125 -2.85 3.00 -26.09
C ASN A 125 -3.17 1.85 -25.11
N GLY A 126 -4.45 1.52 -24.92
CA GLY A 126 -4.91 0.47 -24.01
C GLY A 126 -4.91 0.84 -22.52
N VAL A 127 -4.47 2.04 -22.15
CA VAL A 127 -4.47 2.51 -20.75
C VAL A 127 -5.67 3.43 -20.50
N PRO A 128 -6.49 3.20 -19.45
CA PRO A 128 -7.58 4.08 -19.12
C PRO A 128 -7.04 5.40 -18.54
N VAL A 129 -7.41 6.52 -19.17
CA VAL A 129 -7.02 7.85 -18.73
C VAL A 129 -8.25 8.74 -18.56
N LEU A 130 -8.35 9.39 -17.40
CA LEU A 130 -9.34 10.42 -17.14
C LEU A 130 -9.14 11.58 -18.13
N THR A 131 -10.21 12.01 -18.78
CA THR A 131 -10.22 13.18 -19.66
C THR A 131 -10.59 14.45 -18.93
N GLU A 132 -11.28 14.31 -17.79
CA GLU A 132 -11.65 15.36 -16.86
C GLU A 132 -11.63 14.74 -15.45
N ALA A 133 -11.36 15.54 -14.42
CA ALA A 133 -11.44 15.12 -13.04
C ALA A 133 -11.57 16.35 -12.16
N GLU A 134 -12.63 16.45 -11.34
CA GLU A 134 -12.79 17.41 -10.25
C GLU A 134 -12.64 18.91 -10.64
N GLY A 135 -12.79 19.25 -11.92
CA GLY A 135 -12.51 20.60 -12.41
C GLY A 135 -11.02 20.96 -12.46
N LEU A 136 -10.13 19.96 -12.39
CA LEU A 136 -8.70 20.11 -12.56
C LEU A 136 -8.37 20.72 -13.94
N PRO A 137 -7.38 21.64 -14.02
CA PRO A 137 -6.88 22.11 -15.30
C PRO A 137 -6.37 20.97 -16.18
N LYS A 138 -6.68 20.99 -17.49
CA LYS A 138 -6.23 19.95 -18.44
C LYS A 138 -4.72 19.68 -18.40
N ARG A 139 -3.91 20.70 -18.08
CA ARG A 139 -2.44 20.60 -17.97
C ARG A 139 -1.95 19.69 -16.83
N VAL A 140 -2.73 19.49 -15.77
CA VAL A 140 -2.33 18.64 -14.63
C VAL A 140 -2.84 17.20 -14.74
N LEU A 141 -3.84 16.95 -15.60
CA LEU A 141 -4.43 15.62 -15.79
C LEU A 141 -3.41 14.52 -16.15
N PRO A 142 -2.33 14.76 -16.93
CA PRO A 142 -1.33 13.73 -17.18
C PRO A 142 -0.65 13.23 -15.90
N ALA A 143 -0.17 14.14 -15.05
CA ALA A 143 0.46 13.79 -13.78
C ALA A 143 -0.53 13.11 -12.81
N TYR A 144 -1.78 13.59 -12.81
CA TYR A 144 -2.86 13.02 -12.02
C TYR A 144 -3.18 11.57 -12.41
N ASN A 145 -3.31 11.30 -13.72
CA ASN A 145 -3.49 9.95 -14.23
C ASN A 145 -2.32 9.03 -13.88
N VAL A 146 -1.08 9.51 -13.96
CA VAL A 146 0.09 8.72 -13.55
C VAL A 146 0.00 8.33 -12.07
N ALA A 147 -0.37 9.26 -11.19
CA ALA A 147 -0.52 8.97 -9.77
C ALA A 147 -1.62 7.92 -9.49
N LEU A 148 -2.78 8.02 -10.17
CA LEU A 148 -3.86 7.06 -10.06
C LEU A 148 -3.47 5.67 -10.57
N LEU A 149 -2.88 5.60 -11.77
CA LEU A 149 -2.47 4.34 -12.38
C LEU A 149 -1.36 3.66 -11.57
N MET A 150 -0.37 4.42 -11.06
CA MET A 150 0.66 3.90 -10.17
C MET A 150 0.07 3.38 -8.85
N THR A 151 -0.97 4.04 -8.34
CA THR A 151 -1.69 3.58 -7.15
C THR A 151 -2.38 2.24 -7.41
N ILE A 152 -3.12 2.10 -8.52
CA ILE A 152 -3.83 0.86 -8.89
C ILE A 152 -2.84 -0.28 -9.15
N ALA A 153 -1.85 -0.03 -10.01
CA ALA A 153 -0.86 -1.03 -10.41
C ALA A 153 0.01 -1.44 -9.23
N GLY A 154 0.49 -0.47 -8.44
CA GLY A 154 1.32 -0.73 -7.27
C GLY A 154 0.58 -1.49 -6.17
N SER A 155 -0.68 -1.14 -5.89
CA SER A 155 -1.51 -1.88 -4.92
C SER A 155 -1.71 -3.33 -5.35
N THR A 156 -1.95 -3.57 -6.64
CA THR A 156 -2.10 -4.91 -7.21
C THR A 156 -0.78 -5.69 -7.17
N ALA A 157 0.33 -5.04 -7.53
CA ALA A 157 1.66 -5.65 -7.51
C ALA A 157 2.12 -6.00 -6.07
N ALA A 158 1.83 -5.15 -5.09
CA ALA A 158 2.10 -5.41 -3.68
C ALA A 158 1.34 -6.64 -3.17
N LEU A 159 0.08 -6.80 -3.58
CA LEU A 159 -0.71 -7.99 -3.29
C LEU A 159 -0.10 -9.25 -3.93
N ILE A 160 0.30 -9.17 -5.20
CA ILE A 160 0.91 -10.30 -5.92
C ILE A 160 2.23 -10.73 -5.25
N ALA A 161 3.05 -9.76 -4.85
CA ALA A 161 4.34 -9.97 -4.19
C ALA A 161 4.23 -10.37 -2.70
N SER A 162 3.02 -10.47 -2.15
CA SER A 162 2.81 -10.80 -0.75
C SER A 162 3.07 -12.28 -0.44
N ARG A 163 3.91 -12.53 0.56
CA ARG A 163 4.29 -13.90 0.98
C ARG A 163 3.15 -14.70 1.56
N ARG A 164 2.37 -14.08 2.45
CA ARG A 164 1.20 -14.70 3.06
C ARG A 164 -0.04 -14.27 2.30
N ARG A 165 -0.14 -14.77 1.06
CA ARG A 165 -1.11 -14.30 0.07
C ARG A 165 -2.54 -14.32 0.59
N ALA A 166 -2.96 -15.36 1.32
CA ALA A 166 -4.33 -15.43 1.87
C ALA A 166 -4.67 -14.24 2.80
N ALA A 167 -3.82 -13.93 3.77
CA ALA A 167 -4.05 -12.82 4.70
C ALA A 167 -4.03 -11.46 3.98
N ALA A 168 -3.08 -11.28 3.06
CA ALA A 168 -2.99 -10.08 2.24
C ALA A 168 -4.22 -9.91 1.33
N VAL A 169 -4.72 -10.99 0.71
CA VAL A 169 -5.93 -10.98 -0.12
C VAL A 169 -7.16 -10.62 0.70
N ILE A 170 -7.37 -11.24 1.87
CA ILE A 170 -8.50 -10.91 2.74
C ILE A 170 -8.46 -9.43 3.14
N GLY A 171 -7.29 -8.96 3.58
CA GLY A 171 -7.09 -7.54 3.90
C GLY A 171 -7.41 -6.65 2.70
N HIS A 172 -6.86 -6.97 1.53
CA HIS A 172 -7.04 -6.20 0.30
C HIS A 172 -8.50 -6.12 -0.15
N LEU A 173 -9.23 -7.24 -0.08
CA LEU A 173 -10.66 -7.26 -0.35
C LEU A 173 -11.45 -6.42 0.65
N ALA A 174 -11.12 -6.50 1.94
CA ALA A 174 -11.72 -5.64 2.96
C ALA A 174 -11.43 -4.14 2.71
N GLY A 175 -10.22 -3.81 2.27
CA GLY A 175 -9.86 -2.46 1.85
C GLY A 175 -10.63 -2.00 0.62
N LEU A 176 -10.74 -2.84 -0.41
CA LEU A 176 -11.54 -2.56 -1.61
C LEU A 176 -13.02 -2.37 -1.30
N ALA A 177 -13.55 -3.11 -0.33
CA ALA A 177 -14.94 -2.99 0.13
C ALA A 177 -15.27 -1.59 0.69
N THR A 178 -14.26 -0.74 0.95
CA THR A 178 -14.48 0.67 1.32
C THR A 178 -14.92 1.54 0.13
N LEU A 179 -14.84 1.07 -1.12
CA LEU A 179 -15.15 1.85 -2.32
C LEU A 179 -16.50 2.61 -2.27
N PRO A 180 -17.63 2.02 -1.83
CA PRO A 180 -18.89 2.76 -1.74
C PRO A 180 -18.83 3.96 -0.79
N LEU A 181 -18.13 3.80 0.34
CA LEU A 181 -17.92 4.88 1.29
C LEU A 181 -17.03 5.97 0.70
N GLN A 182 -15.99 5.58 -0.05
CA GLN A 182 -15.11 6.54 -0.72
C GLN A 182 -15.87 7.34 -1.78
N LEU A 183 -16.68 6.69 -2.62
CA LEU A 183 -17.55 7.36 -3.60
C LEU A 183 -18.48 8.37 -2.91
N ALA A 184 -19.16 7.97 -1.83
CA ALA A 184 -20.01 8.88 -1.07
C ALA A 184 -19.22 10.08 -0.51
N SER A 185 -18.03 9.82 0.03
CA SER A 185 -17.15 10.86 0.58
C SER A 185 -16.64 11.81 -0.51
N ALA A 186 -16.21 11.31 -1.66
CA ALA A 186 -15.71 12.11 -2.77
C ALA A 186 -16.80 13.01 -3.37
N ARG A 187 -18.00 12.46 -3.60
CA ARG A 187 -19.14 13.23 -4.08
C ARG A 187 -19.52 14.35 -3.10
N HIS A 188 -19.53 14.06 -1.80
CA HIS A 188 -19.75 15.08 -0.77
C HIS A 188 -18.65 16.15 -0.78
N HIS A 189 -17.38 15.73 -0.85
CA HIS A 189 -16.22 16.61 -0.92
C HIS A 189 -16.28 17.56 -2.12
N ILE A 190 -16.62 17.06 -3.30
CA ILE A 190 -16.79 17.87 -4.51
C ILE A 190 -17.96 18.85 -4.35
N GLY A 191 -19.10 18.40 -3.80
CA GLY A 191 -20.24 19.27 -3.52
C GLY A 191 -19.89 20.41 -2.57
N TRP A 192 -19.19 20.10 -1.48
CA TRP A 192 -18.66 21.08 -0.54
C TRP A 192 -17.65 22.03 -1.19
N TRP A 193 -16.73 21.52 -2.02
CA TRP A 193 -15.74 22.36 -2.68
C TRP A 193 -16.41 23.37 -3.62
N ARG A 194 -17.41 22.95 -4.40
CA ARG A 194 -18.17 23.80 -5.32
C ARG A 194 -18.98 24.89 -4.60
N SER A 195 -19.43 24.65 -3.37
CA SER A 195 -20.18 25.65 -2.60
C SER A 195 -19.28 26.70 -1.94
N ARG A 196 -17.96 26.53 -1.94
CA ARG A 196 -17.04 27.52 -1.39
C ARG A 196 -17.10 28.80 -2.24
N PRO A 197 -17.24 29.98 -1.62
CA PRO A 197 -17.08 31.24 -2.33
C PRO A 197 -15.72 31.23 -3.03
N ARG A 198 -15.71 31.48 -4.34
CA ARG A 198 -14.46 31.76 -5.06
C ARG A 198 -13.87 33.02 -4.43
N ARG A 199 -12.94 32.85 -3.50
CA ARG A 199 -12.15 33.99 -3.02
C ARG A 199 -11.42 34.53 -4.24
N GLY A 200 -11.66 35.82 -4.52
CA GLY A 200 -11.12 36.52 -5.68
C GLY A 200 -9.65 36.18 -5.87
N ARG A 201 -9.33 35.76 -7.10
CA ARG A 201 -7.95 35.73 -7.58
C ARG A 201 -7.48 37.16 -7.77
#